data_AF-A0AAW0YQN6-F1
#
_entry.id   AF-A0AAW0YQN6-F1
#
_cell.length_a   1.000
_cell.length_b   1.000
_cell.length_c   1.000
_cell.angle_alpha   90.00
_cell.angle_beta   90.00
_cell.angle_gamma   90.00
#
_symmetry.space_group_name_H-M   'P 1'
#
loop_
_entity.id
_entity.type
_entity.pdbx_description
1 polymer ?
#
loop_
_entity_poly.entity_id
_entity_poly.type
_entity_poly.pdbx_seq_one_letter_code
_entity_poly.pdbx_strand_id
1 'polypeptide(L)'
;MTLEEEDSTWLLALESALHEGVDDHELIGITRGRVLPEEHRAQIWYICLGGGNKFSNFTQFDEIFDLQEQSVVRGDCKTLVDKLGNEEEDKVSVVCDVESIFTHYCKTRHLKYESSLMWADIVLPLLAAKMPRDHIYICFEEVLEKYIPRWSLVLVELCTTCCGYCCSTMTRSSPPSSTPAK
;
A
#
# COMPACT_ATOMS: atom_id res chain seq x y z
N MET A 1 21.68 24.69 -25.60
CA MET A 1 20.91 24.66 -24.35
C MET A 1 21.79 24.02 -23.31
N THR A 2 21.97 24.68 -22.18
CA THR A 2 22.71 24.12 -21.05
C THR A 2 21.81 23.11 -20.31
N LEU A 3 22.40 22.17 -19.57
CA LEU A 3 21.63 21.15 -18.84
C LEU A 3 20.65 21.76 -17.82
N GLU A 4 20.99 22.92 -17.27
CA GLU A 4 20.17 23.68 -16.32
C GLU A 4 18.92 24.32 -16.99
N GLU A 5 19.03 24.72 -18.27
CA GLU A 5 17.90 25.23 -19.06
C GLU A 5 16.91 24.13 -19.42
N GLU A 6 17.40 22.93 -19.75
CA GLU A 6 16.55 21.77 -20.03
C GLU A 6 15.81 21.30 -18.77
N ASP A 7 16.48 21.29 -17.61
CA ASP A 7 15.85 20.91 -16.34
C ASP A 7 14.76 21.89 -15.89
N SER A 8 14.96 23.19 -16.12
CA SER A 8 13.92 24.20 -15.83
C SER A 8 12.71 24.06 -16.77
N THR A 9 12.94 23.67 -18.03
CA THR A 9 11.89 23.65 -19.06
C THR A 9 10.87 22.54 -18.83
N TRP A 10 11.30 21.32 -18.47
CA TRP A 10 10.35 20.22 -18.25
C TRP A 10 9.57 20.37 -16.93
N LEU A 11 10.17 20.98 -15.91
CA LEU A 11 9.50 21.27 -14.64
C LEU A 11 8.35 22.26 -14.85
N LEU A 12 8.59 23.35 -15.60
CA LEU A 12 7.54 24.30 -15.96
C LEU A 12 6.41 23.64 -16.76
N ALA A 13 6.76 22.75 -17.70
CA ALA A 13 5.75 21.99 -18.45
C ALA A 13 4.92 21.06 -17.55
N LEU A 14 5.58 20.40 -16.59
CA LEU A 14 4.91 19.56 -15.60
C LEU A 14 3.97 20.38 -14.70
N GLU A 15 4.42 21.51 -14.17
CA GLU A 15 3.61 22.40 -13.34
C GLU A 15 2.37 22.92 -14.09
N SER A 16 2.55 23.34 -15.35
CA SER A 16 1.44 23.78 -16.20
C SER A 16 0.43 22.65 -16.42
N ALA A 17 0.91 21.45 -16.76
CA ALA A 17 0.05 20.30 -17.00
C ALA A 17 -0.72 19.87 -15.72
N LEU A 18 -0.05 19.86 -14.57
CA LEU A 18 -0.69 19.58 -13.28
C LEU A 18 -1.76 20.60 -12.91
N HIS A 19 -1.59 21.87 -13.31
CA HIS A 19 -2.58 22.91 -13.10
C HIS A 19 -3.79 22.80 -14.06
N GLU A 20 -3.54 22.43 -15.31
CA GLU A 20 -4.57 22.33 -16.36
C GLU A 20 -5.44 21.06 -16.26
N GLY A 21 -4.96 20.03 -15.54
CA GLY A 21 -5.65 18.76 -15.41
C GLY A 21 -5.15 17.76 -16.47
N VAL A 22 -3.98 17.19 -16.20
CA VAL A 22 -3.29 16.23 -17.06
C VAL A 22 -3.73 14.79 -16.78
N ASP A 23 -3.77 13.95 -17.81
CA ASP A 23 -3.96 12.50 -17.67
C ASP A 23 -2.63 11.75 -17.43
N ASP A 24 -2.72 10.47 -17.08
CA ASP A 24 -1.54 9.66 -16.76
C ASP A 24 -0.60 9.47 -17.96
N HIS A 25 -1.12 9.41 -19.19
CA HIS A 25 -0.32 9.20 -20.39
C HIS A 25 0.52 10.44 -20.74
N GLU A 26 -0.08 11.63 -20.69
CA GLU A 26 0.63 12.88 -20.90
C GLU A 26 1.68 13.12 -19.81
N LEU A 27 1.36 12.80 -18.56
CA LEU A 27 2.28 12.92 -17.43
C LEU A 27 3.52 12.02 -17.60
N ILE A 28 3.34 10.78 -18.05
CA ILE A 28 4.47 9.87 -18.39
C ILE A 28 5.32 10.48 -19.52
N GLY A 29 4.69 11.11 -20.51
CA GLY A 29 5.35 11.77 -21.64
C GLY A 29 6.19 12.98 -21.25
N ILE A 30 5.76 13.73 -20.22
CA ILE A 30 6.49 14.89 -19.67
C ILE A 30 7.63 14.43 -18.75
N THR A 31 7.34 13.52 -17.82
CA THR A 31 8.31 13.06 -16.81
C THR A 31 9.41 12.18 -17.40
N ARG A 32 9.10 11.33 -18.40
CA ARG A 32 10.06 10.47 -19.11
C ARG A 32 10.99 9.65 -18.20
N GLY A 33 10.50 9.24 -17.03
CA GLY A 33 11.29 8.49 -16.04
C GLY A 33 12.32 9.32 -15.26
N ARG A 34 12.26 10.66 -15.34
CA ARG A 34 13.04 11.56 -14.48
C ARG A 34 12.61 11.41 -13.02
N VAL A 35 13.50 11.78 -12.10
CA VAL A 35 13.19 11.82 -10.66
C VAL A 35 12.10 12.86 -10.41
N LEU A 36 11.02 12.44 -9.75
CA LEU A 36 9.89 13.31 -9.47
C LEU A 36 10.21 14.29 -8.32
N PRO A 37 9.90 15.60 -8.49
CA PRO A 37 9.97 16.58 -7.41
C PRO A 37 9.12 16.13 -6.22
N GLU A 38 9.61 16.36 -5.01
CA GLU A 38 8.91 15.95 -3.79
C GLU A 38 7.55 16.64 -3.63
N GLU A 39 7.48 17.92 -4.00
CA GLU A 39 6.27 18.74 -3.90
C GLU A 39 5.12 18.25 -4.77
N HIS A 40 5.42 17.65 -5.92
CA HIS A 40 4.41 17.15 -6.87
C HIS A 40 4.22 15.63 -6.81
N ARG A 41 5.05 14.91 -6.04
CA ARG A 41 5.04 13.45 -6.02
C ARG A 41 3.68 12.87 -5.66
N ALA A 42 3.01 13.42 -4.65
CA ALA A 42 1.68 12.99 -4.24
C ALA A 42 0.65 13.14 -5.35
N GLN A 43 0.61 14.32 -5.99
CA GLN A 43 -0.34 14.62 -7.06
C GLN A 43 -0.09 13.72 -8.28
N ILE A 44 1.17 13.56 -8.67
CA ILE A 44 1.57 12.71 -9.79
C ILE A 44 1.17 11.25 -9.54
N TRP A 45 1.50 10.70 -8.37
CA TRP A 45 1.15 9.33 -8.02
C TRP A 45 -0.37 9.13 -7.98
N TYR A 46 -1.10 10.10 -7.43
CA TYR A 46 -2.56 10.05 -7.42
C TYR A 46 -3.15 9.95 -8.84
N ILE A 47 -2.65 10.76 -9.78
CA ILE A 47 -3.08 10.70 -11.19
C ILE A 47 -2.71 9.35 -11.81
N CYS A 48 -1.46 8.90 -11.67
CA CYS A 48 -0.99 7.63 -12.24
C CYS A 48 -1.69 6.40 -11.65
N LEU A 49 -2.14 6.47 -10.40
CA LEU A 49 -2.89 5.40 -9.74
C LEU A 49 -4.40 5.51 -9.97
N GLY A 50 -4.87 6.38 -10.88
CA GLY A 50 -6.27 6.45 -11.31
C GLY A 50 -7.18 7.36 -10.49
N GLY A 51 -6.60 8.16 -9.58
CA GLY A 51 -7.33 9.08 -8.71
C GLY A 51 -8.05 10.21 -9.44
N GLY A 52 -7.56 10.66 -10.59
CA GLY A 52 -8.19 11.75 -11.36
C GLY A 52 -9.58 11.41 -11.91
N ASN A 53 -9.91 10.12 -12.07
CA ASN A 53 -11.11 9.66 -12.76
C ASN A 53 -12.05 8.81 -11.87
N LYS A 54 -11.69 8.52 -10.62
CA LYS A 54 -12.45 7.63 -9.73
C LYS A 54 -13.14 8.42 -8.63
N PHE A 55 -14.44 8.18 -8.43
CA PHE A 55 -15.16 8.71 -7.27
C PHE A 55 -14.78 7.90 -6.03
N SER A 56 -14.31 8.57 -4.97
CA SER A 56 -14.03 7.91 -3.70
C SER A 56 -15.31 7.56 -2.95
N ASN A 57 -15.64 6.26 -2.86
CA ASN A 57 -16.69 5.78 -1.97
C ASN A 57 -16.30 5.89 -0.48
N PHE A 58 -15.05 6.22 -0.19
CA PHE A 58 -14.55 6.42 1.17
C PHE A 58 -15.29 7.54 1.92
N THR A 59 -15.85 8.52 1.20
CA THR A 59 -16.74 9.56 1.75
C THR A 59 -17.97 9.00 2.46
N GLN A 60 -18.32 7.73 2.23
CA GLN A 60 -19.43 7.03 2.87
C GLN A 60 -19.00 6.26 4.12
N PHE A 61 -17.73 6.34 4.53
CA PHE A 61 -17.26 5.70 5.75
C PHE A 61 -17.98 6.31 6.96
N ASP A 62 -18.48 5.44 7.83
CA ASP A 62 -19.29 5.79 8.99
C ASP A 62 -18.44 6.15 10.23
N GLU A 63 -17.11 6.10 10.12
CA GLU A 63 -16.16 6.25 11.24
C GLU A 63 -16.40 5.22 12.36
N ILE A 64 -17.00 4.07 12.01
CA ILE A 64 -17.24 2.95 12.93
C ILE A 64 -16.18 1.87 12.73
N PHE A 65 -15.43 1.62 13.81
CA PHE A 65 -14.35 0.63 13.89
C PHE A 65 -14.82 -0.65 14.58
N ASP A 66 -15.60 -1.47 13.88
CA ASP A 66 -16.34 -2.61 14.43
C ASP A 66 -15.98 -4.00 13.85
N LEU A 67 -14.82 -4.12 13.19
CA LEU A 67 -14.32 -5.42 12.75
C LEU A 67 -14.00 -6.34 13.95
N GLN A 68 -14.14 -7.66 13.78
CA GLN A 68 -13.80 -8.63 14.83
C GLN A 68 -12.31 -8.55 15.21
N GLU A 69 -11.48 -8.25 14.22
CA GLU A 69 -10.04 -8.14 14.27
C GLU A 69 -9.55 -6.68 14.35
N GLN A 70 -10.42 -5.73 14.71
CA GLN A 70 -10.08 -4.31 14.79
C GLN A 70 -8.87 -4.02 15.69
N SER A 71 -8.66 -4.80 16.75
CA SER A 71 -7.49 -4.69 17.62
C SER A 71 -6.18 -5.04 16.89
N VAL A 72 -6.22 -5.99 15.97
CA VAL A 72 -5.09 -6.39 15.11
C VAL A 72 -4.81 -5.28 14.10
N VAL A 73 -5.85 -4.78 13.40
CA VAL A 73 -5.75 -3.64 12.48
C VAL A 73 -5.05 -2.47 13.16
N ARG A 74 -5.50 -2.08 14.35
CA ARG A 74 -4.92 -0.97 15.10
C ARG A 74 -3.48 -1.24 15.53
N GLY A 75 -3.12 -2.47 15.89
CA GLY A 75 -1.75 -2.85 16.23
C GLY A 75 -0.80 -2.71 15.05
N ASP A 76 -1.23 -3.17 13.88
CA ASP A 76 -0.43 -3.09 12.65
C ASP A 76 -0.30 -1.65 12.15
N CYS A 77 -1.37 -0.84 12.27
CA CYS A 77 -1.31 0.60 11.95
C CYS A 77 -0.31 1.35 12.84
N LYS A 78 -0.27 1.06 14.14
CA LYS A 78 0.75 1.63 15.04
C LYS A 78 2.16 1.25 14.63
N THR A 79 2.38 -0.04 14.36
CA THR A 79 3.68 -0.56 13.93
C THR A 79 4.12 0.05 12.59
N LEU A 80 3.18 0.30 11.69
CA LEU A 80 3.42 0.98 10.42
C LEU A 80 3.88 2.43 10.64
N VAL A 81 3.13 3.19 11.44
CA VAL A 81 3.38 4.61 11.68
C VAL A 81 4.68 4.84 12.46
N ASP A 82 5.04 3.93 13.37
CA ASP A 82 6.31 4.00 14.09
C ASP A 82 7.54 3.93 13.16
N LYS A 83 7.41 3.36 11.94
CA LYS A 83 8.48 3.35 10.93
C LYS A 83 8.71 4.71 10.26
N LEU A 84 7.75 5.63 10.33
CA LEU A 84 7.83 6.95 9.65
C LEU A 84 8.67 7.97 10.43
N GLY A 85 8.93 7.74 11.72
CA GLY A 85 9.73 8.65 12.54
C GLY A 85 9.04 9.97 12.90
N ASN A 86 7.70 10.02 12.81
CA ASN A 86 6.90 11.20 13.15
C ASN A 86 6.92 11.51 14.65
N GLU A 87 6.64 12.77 15.02
CA GLU A 87 6.40 13.15 16.42
C GLU A 87 5.16 12.45 16.98
N GLU A 88 5.17 12.12 18.27
CA GLU A 88 4.17 11.24 18.91
C GLU A 88 2.73 11.78 18.81
N GLU A 89 2.57 13.09 18.78
CA GLU A 89 1.26 13.77 18.65
C GLU A 89 0.62 13.54 17.27
N ASP A 90 1.42 13.57 16.20
CA ASP A 90 0.95 13.34 14.84
C ASP A 90 0.65 11.85 14.58
N LYS A 91 1.32 10.95 15.31
CA LYS A 91 1.14 9.50 15.12
C LYS A 91 -0.29 9.04 15.37
N VAL A 92 -0.98 9.62 16.35
CA VAL A 92 -2.34 9.18 16.69
C VAL A 92 -3.32 9.47 15.55
N SER A 93 -3.22 10.66 14.93
CA SER A 93 -4.05 11.01 13.77
C SER A 93 -3.75 10.11 12.58
N VAL A 94 -2.47 9.89 12.28
CA VAL A 94 -2.07 9.04 11.15
C VAL A 94 -2.50 7.58 11.37
N VAL A 95 -2.39 7.06 12.59
CA VAL A 95 -2.90 5.71 12.93
C VAL A 95 -4.40 5.63 12.70
N CYS A 96 -5.18 6.64 13.13
CA CYS A 96 -6.62 6.68 12.91
C CYS A 96 -6.97 6.70 11.41
N ASP A 97 -6.25 7.50 10.62
CA ASP A 97 -6.47 7.59 9.19
C ASP A 97 -6.17 6.27 8.47
N VAL A 98 -5.05 5.61 8.79
CA VAL A 98 -4.73 4.31 8.20
C VAL A 98 -5.72 3.24 8.66
N GLU A 99 -6.10 3.25 9.93
CA GLU A 99 -7.07 2.32 10.50
C GLU A 99 -8.42 2.45 9.76
N SER A 100 -8.86 3.68 9.47
CA SER A 100 -10.09 3.94 8.72
C SER A 100 -10.06 3.39 7.30
N ILE A 101 -8.91 3.50 6.61
CA ILE A 101 -8.69 2.97 5.27
C ILE A 101 -8.87 1.45 5.26
N PHE A 102 -8.19 0.74 6.17
CA PHE A 102 -8.26 -0.72 6.25
C PHE A 102 -9.65 -1.20 6.67
N THR A 103 -10.24 -0.57 7.69
CA THR A 103 -11.58 -0.92 8.17
C THR A 103 -12.63 -0.72 7.08
N HIS A 104 -12.62 0.43 6.40
CA HIS A 104 -13.56 0.70 5.33
C HIS A 104 -13.40 -0.29 4.18
N TYR A 105 -12.17 -0.59 3.76
CA TYR A 105 -11.92 -1.55 2.68
C TYR A 105 -12.43 -2.95 3.03
N CYS A 106 -12.16 -3.44 4.25
CA CYS A 106 -12.68 -4.71 4.75
C CYS A 106 -14.21 -4.75 4.77
N LYS A 107 -14.88 -3.69 5.26
CA LYS A 107 -16.34 -3.59 5.31
C LYS A 107 -16.94 -3.60 3.89
N THR A 108 -16.40 -2.79 2.99
CA THR A 108 -16.88 -2.65 1.61
C THR A 108 -16.70 -3.92 0.79
N ARG A 109 -15.62 -4.68 1.03
CA ARG A 109 -15.29 -5.91 0.28
C ARG A 109 -15.67 -7.20 0.99
N HIS A 110 -16.27 -7.12 2.18
CA HIS A 110 -16.57 -8.26 3.05
C HIS A 110 -15.35 -9.16 3.29
N LEU A 111 -14.20 -8.55 3.53
CA LEU A 111 -12.93 -9.24 3.80
C LEU A 111 -12.62 -9.25 5.28
N LYS A 112 -12.01 -10.35 5.73
CA LYS A 112 -11.39 -10.42 7.05
C LYS A 112 -9.95 -9.90 6.94
N TYR A 113 -9.57 -8.99 7.82
CA TYR A 113 -8.21 -8.48 7.88
C TYR A 113 -7.24 -9.51 8.46
N GLU A 114 -6.02 -9.55 7.90
CA GLU A 114 -4.90 -10.31 8.43
C GLU A 114 -3.59 -9.53 8.32
N SER A 115 -2.73 -9.62 9.34
CA SER A 115 -1.41 -8.98 9.37
C SER A 115 -0.45 -9.47 8.29
N SER A 116 -0.72 -10.64 7.70
CA SER A 116 0.07 -11.21 6.59
C SER A 116 -0.12 -10.45 5.28
N LEU A 117 -1.15 -9.60 5.20
CA LEU A 117 -1.44 -8.79 4.03
C LEU A 117 -0.40 -7.68 3.89
N MET A 118 0.14 -7.50 2.69
CA MET A 118 1.11 -6.45 2.36
C MET A 118 0.50 -5.03 2.32
N TRP A 119 -0.64 -4.80 2.98
CA TRP A 119 -1.36 -3.53 2.95
C TRP A 119 -0.55 -2.40 3.58
N ALA A 120 0.15 -2.71 4.67
CA ALA A 120 1.11 -1.80 5.32
C ALA A 120 2.19 -1.32 4.34
N ASP A 121 2.76 -2.22 3.54
CA ASP A 121 3.83 -1.90 2.58
C ASP A 121 3.33 -1.04 1.40
N ILE A 122 2.04 -1.15 1.07
CA ILE A 122 1.40 -0.32 0.04
C ILE A 122 1.11 1.09 0.57
N VAL A 123 0.61 1.20 1.81
CA VAL A 123 0.22 2.49 2.38
C VAL A 123 1.43 3.32 2.83
N LEU A 124 2.51 2.69 3.28
CA LEU A 124 3.71 3.38 3.75
C LEU A 124 4.27 4.44 2.76
N PRO A 125 4.51 4.13 1.47
CA PRO A 125 5.00 5.12 0.53
C PRO A 125 3.99 6.24 0.24
N LEU A 126 2.68 5.96 0.31
CA LEU A 126 1.63 6.96 0.12
C LEU A 126 1.57 7.95 1.29
N LEU A 127 1.76 7.46 2.52
CA LEU A 127 1.91 8.28 3.71
C LEU A 127 3.18 9.13 3.65
N ALA A 128 4.31 8.53 3.26
CA ALA A 128 5.58 9.25 3.12
C ALA A 128 5.51 10.37 2.06
N ALA A 129 4.66 10.19 1.04
CA ALA A 129 4.36 11.23 0.05
C ALA A 129 3.41 12.33 0.58
N LYS A 130 2.95 12.26 1.85
CA LYS A 130 2.00 13.21 2.47
C LYS A 130 0.68 13.34 1.70
N MET A 131 0.22 12.23 1.14
CA MET A 131 -1.04 12.17 0.41
C MET A 131 -2.22 12.26 1.40
N PRO A 132 -3.32 12.98 1.08
CA PRO A 132 -4.48 13.04 1.96
C PRO A 132 -5.18 11.67 2.03
N ARG A 133 -5.82 11.39 3.17
CA ARG A 133 -6.48 10.10 3.50
C ARG A 133 -7.34 9.53 2.37
N ASP A 134 -8.22 10.34 1.80
CA ASP A 134 -9.15 9.90 0.74
C ASP A 134 -8.40 9.49 -0.54
N HIS A 135 -7.31 10.18 -0.86
CA HIS A 135 -6.45 9.84 -1.99
C HIS A 135 -5.65 8.57 -1.72
N ILE A 136 -5.17 8.38 -0.48
CA ILE A 136 -4.51 7.13 -0.07
C ILE A 136 -5.47 5.96 -0.26
N TYR A 137 -6.74 6.10 0.15
CA TYR A 137 -7.73 5.04 -0.03
C TYR A 137 -7.91 4.67 -1.52
N ILE A 138 -8.09 5.66 -2.40
CA ILE A 138 -8.22 5.39 -3.85
C ILE A 138 -6.98 4.68 -4.38
N CYS A 139 -5.78 5.21 -4.08
CA CYS A 139 -4.52 4.62 -4.55
C CYS A 139 -4.32 3.20 -4.01
N PHE A 140 -4.64 2.97 -2.74
CA PHE A 140 -4.56 1.68 -2.09
C PHE A 140 -5.47 0.65 -2.77
N GLU A 141 -6.73 1.00 -3.00
CA GLU A 141 -7.68 0.13 -3.72
C GLU A 141 -7.18 -0.17 -5.13
N GLU A 142 -6.72 0.83 -5.87
CA GLU A 142 -6.22 0.69 -7.24
C GLU A 142 -4.97 -0.21 -7.32
N VAL A 143 -4.05 -0.06 -6.36
CA VAL A 143 -2.88 -0.95 -6.24
C VAL A 143 -3.32 -2.39 -6.04
N LEU A 144 -4.22 -2.63 -5.09
CA LEU A 144 -4.72 -3.97 -4.80
C LEU A 144 -5.47 -4.60 -5.97
N GLU A 145 -6.27 -3.82 -6.71
CA GLU A 145 -7.11 -4.35 -7.79
C GLU A 145 -6.35 -4.59 -9.10
N LYS A 146 -5.39 -3.70 -9.44
CA LYS A 146 -4.71 -3.73 -10.74
C LYS A 146 -3.35 -4.40 -10.70
N TYR A 147 -2.63 -4.29 -9.58
CA TYR A 147 -1.21 -4.65 -9.53
C TYR A 147 -0.93 -5.85 -8.62
N ILE A 148 -1.81 -6.13 -7.66
CA ILE A 148 -1.69 -7.31 -6.80
C ILE A 148 -2.52 -8.47 -7.38
N PRO A 149 -1.89 -9.63 -7.67
CA PRO A 149 -2.63 -10.79 -8.14
C PRO A 149 -3.71 -11.26 -7.14
N ARG A 150 -4.87 -11.67 -7.64
CA ARG A 150 -5.99 -12.08 -6.75
C ARG A 150 -5.67 -13.32 -5.91
N TRP A 151 -4.81 -14.22 -6.40
CA TRP A 151 -4.40 -15.41 -5.65
C TRP A 151 -3.55 -15.06 -4.43
N SER A 152 -2.79 -13.95 -4.44
CA SER A 152 -2.08 -13.48 -3.24
C SER A 152 -3.02 -12.97 -2.14
N LEU A 153 -4.27 -12.62 -2.47
CA LEU A 153 -5.29 -12.22 -1.50
C LEU A 153 -6.18 -13.40 -1.04
N VAL A 154 -6.36 -14.41 -1.90
CA VAL A 154 -7.28 -15.56 -1.66
C VAL A 154 -6.58 -16.78 -1.02
N LEU A 155 -5.25 -16.88 -1.09
CA LEU A 155 -4.52 -17.99 -0.45
C LEU A 155 -4.64 -18.01 1.08
N VAL A 156 -5.13 -16.94 1.68
CA VAL A 156 -5.43 -16.90 3.11
C VAL A 156 -6.54 -17.89 3.50
N GLU A 157 -7.63 -18.00 2.72
CA GLU A 157 -8.71 -18.94 3.04
C GLU A 157 -8.32 -20.41 2.78
N LEU A 158 -7.47 -20.65 1.76
CA LEU A 158 -7.00 -22.00 1.43
C LEU A 158 -5.83 -22.47 2.31
N CYS A 159 -5.03 -21.56 2.87
CA CYS A 159 -3.91 -21.93 3.73
C CYS A 159 -4.40 -22.47 5.09
N THR A 160 -5.52 -21.96 5.62
CA THR A 160 -6.12 -22.49 6.86
C THR A 160 -6.67 -23.91 6.68
N THR A 161 -7.07 -24.30 5.46
CA THR A 161 -7.53 -25.68 5.17
C THR A 161 -6.39 -26.62 4.79
N CYS A 162 -5.32 -26.14 4.15
CA CYS A 162 -4.19 -26.98 3.71
C CYS A 162 -3.06 -27.16 4.75
N CYS A 163 -2.97 -26.31 5.79
CA CYS A 163 -1.91 -26.44 6.81
C CYS A 163 -2.12 -27.64 7.77
N GLY A 164 -3.26 -28.35 7.69
CA GLY A 164 -3.53 -29.55 8.48
C GLY A 164 -2.94 -30.86 7.92
N TYR A 165 -2.59 -30.92 6.64
CA TYR A 165 -2.22 -32.20 5.98
C TYR A 165 -0.75 -32.30 5.53
N CYS A 166 0.00 -31.20 5.42
CA CYS A 166 1.40 -31.25 4.97
C CYS A 166 2.45 -31.34 6.09
N CYS A 167 2.07 -31.28 7.37
CA CYS A 167 3.02 -31.31 8.49
C CYS A 167 3.33 -32.72 9.05
N SER A 168 2.82 -33.79 8.42
CA SER A 168 3.01 -35.18 8.93
C SER A 168 4.03 -36.03 8.16
N THR A 169 4.69 -35.51 7.12
CA THR A 169 5.60 -36.33 6.27
C THR A 169 7.02 -35.79 6.13
N MET A 170 7.48 -34.95 7.07
CA MET A 170 8.91 -34.64 7.22
C MET A 170 9.46 -35.04 8.60
N THR A 171 9.27 -36.30 9.00
CA THR A 171 10.26 -36.97 9.85
C THR A 171 11.40 -37.45 8.97
N ARG A 172 12.42 -36.59 8.84
CA ARG A 172 13.73 -36.98 8.28
C ARG A 172 14.23 -38.21 9.03
N SER A 173 14.41 -39.30 8.29
CA SER A 173 15.21 -40.44 8.69
C SER A 173 16.65 -40.00 8.98
N SER A 174 17.10 -40.22 10.20
CA SER A 174 18.51 -40.11 10.58
C SER A 174 19.34 -41.14 9.80
N PRO A 175 20.52 -40.77 9.26
CA PRO A 175 21.44 -41.76 8.70
C PRO A 175 22.12 -42.56 9.82
N PRO A 176 22.38 -43.87 9.65
CA PRO A 176 23.07 -44.65 10.66
C PRO A 176 24.55 -44.27 10.75
N SER A 177 24.99 -44.03 11.99
CA SER A 177 26.37 -43.82 12.41
C SER A 177 27.28 -44.98 11.99
N SER A 178 28.35 -44.69 11.26
CA SER A 178 29.49 -45.60 11.09
C SER A 178 30.49 -45.36 12.20
N THR A 179 30.74 -46.39 13.00
CA THR A 179 31.91 -46.48 13.90
C THR A 179 32.56 -47.85 13.68
N PRO A 180 33.89 -47.96 13.74
CA PRO A 180 34.63 -49.08 13.16
C PRO A 180 34.83 -50.22 14.18
N ALA A 181 35.02 -51.43 13.68
CA ALA A 181 35.48 -52.55 14.50
C ALA A 181 36.51 -53.41 13.75
N LYS A 182 37.71 -53.46 14.37
CA LYS A 182 38.90 -54.30 14.19
C LYS A 182 39.94 -53.85 13.17
#